data_AF-A0A397GFA0-F1
#
_entry.id   AF-A0A397GFA0-F1
#
_cell.length_a   1.000
_cell.length_b   1.000
_cell.length_c   1.000
_cell.angle_alpha   90.00
_cell.angle_beta   90.00
_cell.angle_gamma   90.00
#
_symmetry.space_group_name_H-M   'P 1'
#
loop_
_entity.id
_entity.type
_entity.pdbx_description
1 polymer ?
#
loop_
_entity_poly.entity_id
_entity_poly.type
_entity_poly.pdbx_seq_one_letter_code
_entity_poly.pdbx_strand_id
1 'polypeptide(L)'
;MPLVVPGINSDMGSDKGEWLNKLAGKKISDSTSDVNTFAKKDLPEHHRVLRPGDAMTMDHRPDRLNIHLDEQDQVKDVNFG
;
A
#
# COMPACT_ATOMS: atom_id res chain seq x y z
N MET A 1 25.48 -2.05 18.10
CA MET A 1 24.47 -1.12 17.54
C MET A 1 25.22 0.09 16.99
N PRO A 2 24.96 0.55 15.75
CA PRO A 2 23.63 0.79 15.18
C PRO A 2 23.34 -0.01 13.89
N LEU A 3 22.08 -0.35 13.65
CA LEU A 3 21.60 -0.83 12.35
C LEU A 3 21.22 0.41 11.54
N VAL A 4 22.13 0.87 10.69
CA VAL A 4 21.79 1.84 9.64
C VAL A 4 21.11 1.06 8.52
N VAL A 5 19.81 1.25 8.34
CA VAL A 5 19.12 0.84 7.11
C VAL A 5 19.26 1.99 6.11
N PRO A 6 20.08 1.85 5.06
CA PRO A 6 20.30 2.93 4.10
C PRO A 6 19.08 3.10 3.19
N GLY A 7 18.67 4.36 3.02
CA GLY A 7 18.04 4.92 1.82
C GLY A 7 17.04 4.07 1.07
N ILE A 8 15.75 4.35 1.28
CA ILE A 8 14.69 4.11 0.29
C ILE A 8 14.98 5.00 -0.93
N ASN A 9 15.84 4.51 -1.83
CA ASN A 9 16.04 5.05 -3.15
C ASN A 9 14.95 4.46 -4.04
N SER A 10 14.07 5.33 -4.48
CA SER A 10 13.09 5.15 -5.55
C SER A 10 13.70 4.46 -6.77
N ASP A 11 13.44 3.17 -6.92
CA ASP A 11 13.71 2.42 -8.14
C ASP A 11 12.46 1.60 -8.46
N MET A 12 11.71 2.04 -9.46
CA MET A 12 10.30 1.71 -9.81
C MET A 12 10.00 0.21 -10.05
N GLY A 13 10.94 -0.71 -9.82
CA GLY A 13 10.74 -2.16 -9.84
C GLY A 13 10.75 -2.83 -8.46
N SER A 14 11.19 -2.13 -7.42
CA SER A 14 11.46 -2.66 -6.07
C SER A 14 10.28 -2.44 -5.10
N ASP A 15 9.48 -1.40 -5.36
CA ASP A 15 8.50 -0.88 -4.39
C ASP A 15 7.29 -1.78 -4.20
N LYS A 16 6.80 -2.45 -5.27
CA LYS A 16 5.61 -3.31 -5.18
C LYS A 16 5.79 -4.42 -4.14
N GLY A 17 6.93 -5.11 -4.17
CA GLY A 17 7.20 -6.24 -3.28
C GLY A 17 7.30 -5.82 -1.82
N GLU A 18 7.93 -4.67 -1.55
CA GLU A 18 8.02 -4.11 -0.21
C GLU A 18 6.65 -3.74 0.34
N TRP A 19 5.83 -3.01 -0.43
CA TRP A 19 4.48 -2.64 -0.03
C TRP A 19 3.57 -3.85 0.14
N LEU A 20 3.70 -4.86 -0.72
CA LEU A 20 2.93 -6.10 -0.59
C LEU A 20 3.30 -6.82 0.72
N ASN A 21 4.60 -6.98 1.00
CA ASN A 21 5.04 -7.60 2.26
C ASN A 21 4.61 -6.80 3.50
N LYS A 22 4.59 -5.47 3.39
CA LYS A 22 4.17 -4.58 4.49
C LYS A 22 2.67 -4.64 4.76
N LEU A 23 1.85 -4.76 3.70
CA LEU A 23 0.40 -4.55 3.79
C LEU A 23 -0.41 -5.84 3.70
N ALA A 24 0.08 -6.89 3.04
CA ALA A 24 -0.67 -8.12 2.79
C ALA A 24 -1.29 -8.70 4.08
N GLY A 25 -2.58 -9.03 4.01
CA GLY A 25 -3.35 -9.57 5.15
C GLY A 25 -3.70 -8.56 6.25
N LYS A 26 -3.21 -7.32 6.20
CA LYS A 26 -3.61 -6.26 7.14
C LYS A 26 -4.89 -5.57 6.69
N LYS A 27 -5.63 -5.02 7.64
CA LYS A 27 -6.81 -4.18 7.39
C LYS A 27 -6.47 -2.69 7.41
N ILE A 28 -7.21 -1.91 6.62
CA ILE A 28 -7.07 -0.46 6.64
C ILE A 28 -7.76 0.15 7.87
N SER A 29 -7.12 1.13 8.50
CA SER A 29 -7.68 1.95 9.57
C SER A 29 -7.45 3.44 9.29
N ASP A 30 -8.30 4.30 9.85
CA ASP A 30 -8.18 5.75 9.64
C ASP A 30 -7.11 6.40 10.52
N SER A 31 -6.84 5.87 11.72
CA SER A 31 -6.06 6.60 12.74
C SER A 31 -4.87 5.82 13.32
N THR A 32 -4.95 4.49 13.39
CA THR A 32 -4.05 3.67 14.21
C THR A 32 -3.40 2.56 13.40
N SER A 33 -2.09 2.40 13.56
CA SER A 33 -1.34 1.29 12.95
C SER A 33 -1.08 0.26 14.05
N ASP A 34 -1.59 -0.95 13.89
CA ASP A 34 -1.36 -2.08 14.81
C ASP A 34 -0.69 -3.25 14.07
N VAL A 35 -0.52 -4.38 14.75
CA VAL A 35 0.06 -5.59 14.13
C VAL A 35 -0.78 -6.09 12.94
N ASN A 36 -2.11 -5.96 13.01
CA ASN A 36 -3.04 -6.44 11.99
C ASN A 36 -3.66 -5.32 11.14
N THR A 37 -3.30 -4.06 11.39
CA THR A 37 -3.91 -2.91 10.71
C THR A 37 -2.83 -1.94 10.24
N PHE A 38 -3.12 -1.15 9.21
CA PHE A 38 -2.28 -0.04 8.78
C PHE A 38 -3.11 1.22 8.68
N ALA A 39 -2.50 2.35 9.03
CA ALA A 39 -3.17 3.64 8.94
C ALA A 39 -2.97 4.27 7.56
N LYS A 40 -3.97 5.00 7.07
CA LYS A 40 -3.87 5.77 5.81
C LYS A 40 -2.70 6.76 5.80
N LYS A 41 -2.32 7.27 6.97
CA LYS A 41 -1.18 8.18 7.14
C LYS A 41 0.19 7.53 6.86
N ASP A 42 0.27 6.19 6.89
CA ASP A 42 1.51 5.43 6.66
C ASP A 42 1.70 5.09 5.17
N LEU A 43 0.73 5.48 4.32
CA LEU A 43 0.76 5.31 2.87
C LEU A 43 1.43 6.51 2.20
N PRO A 44 1.95 6.35 0.97
CA PRO A 44 2.47 7.47 0.19
C PRO A 44 1.39 8.52 -0.08
N GLU A 45 1.83 9.75 -0.38
CA GLU A 45 0.93 10.88 -0.68
C GLU A 45 -0.08 10.54 -1.78
N HIS A 46 0.39 9.89 -2.84
CA HIS A 46 -0.45 9.38 -3.91
C HIS A 46 -0.79 7.91 -3.67
N HIS A 47 -1.95 7.66 -3.08
CA HIS A 47 -2.49 6.32 -2.89
C HIS A 47 -3.97 6.24 -3.23
N ARG A 48 -4.43 5.03 -3.58
CA ARG A 48 -5.84 4.71 -3.80
C ARG A 48 -6.15 3.35 -3.21
N VAL A 49 -7.25 3.26 -2.47
CA VAL A 49 -7.74 2.00 -1.90
C VAL A 49 -8.93 1.57 -2.73
N LEU A 50 -8.88 0.34 -3.25
CA LEU A 50 -9.88 -0.24 -4.14
C LEU A 50 -10.51 -1.46 -3.48
N ARG A 51 -11.82 -1.43 -3.29
CA ARG A 51 -12.59 -2.60 -2.83
C ARG A 51 -13.09 -3.41 -4.03
N PRO A 52 -13.43 -4.68 -3.83
CA PRO A 52 -14.05 -5.48 -4.88
C PRO A 52 -15.34 -4.81 -5.37
N GLY A 53 -15.41 -4.54 -6.68
CA GLY A 53 -16.57 -3.90 -7.31
C GLY A 53 -16.53 -2.36 -7.33
N ASP A 54 -15.52 -1.73 -6.74
CA ASP A 54 -15.35 -0.28 -6.85
C ASP A 54 -15.08 0.12 -8.31
N ALA A 55 -15.80 1.14 -8.77
CA ALA A 55 -15.51 1.77 -10.04
C ALA A 55 -14.19 2.54 -9.93
N MET A 56 -13.27 2.31 -10.86
CA MET A 56 -12.00 3.04 -10.94
C MET A 56 -11.80 3.69 -12.30
N THR A 57 -11.20 4.88 -12.30
CA THR A 57 -10.69 5.53 -13.50
C THR A 57 -9.44 4.81 -13.99
N MET A 58 -9.29 4.70 -15.31
CA MET A 58 -8.11 4.11 -15.98
C MET A 58 -7.00 5.15 -16.22
N ASP A 59 -6.91 6.18 -15.38
CA ASP A 59 -5.84 7.18 -15.46
C ASP A 59 -4.53 6.58 -14.94
N HIS A 60 -3.47 6.67 -15.74
CA HIS A 60 -2.16 6.15 -15.36
C HIS A 60 -1.36 7.17 -14.55
N ARG A 61 -1.00 6.82 -13.32
CA ARG A 61 -0.16 7.62 -12.41
C ARG A 61 0.94 6.72 -11.84
N PRO A 62 2.17 6.75 -12.40
CA PRO A 62 3.22 5.80 -12.04
C PRO A 62 3.64 5.89 -10.56
N ASP A 63 3.44 7.04 -9.93
CA ASP A 63 3.71 7.35 -8.54
C ASP A 63 2.58 6.92 -7.58
N ARG A 64 1.40 6.54 -8.10
CA ARG A 64 0.23 6.17 -7.28
C ARG A 64 0.32 4.71 -6.84
N LEU A 65 0.30 4.48 -5.53
CA LEU A 65 0.09 3.15 -4.95
C LEU A 65 -1.40 2.80 -4.94
N ASN A 66 -1.83 1.84 -5.74
CA ASN A 66 -3.16 1.24 -5.61
C ASN A 66 -3.09 0.03 -4.67
N ILE A 67 -3.92 0.04 -3.64
CA ILE A 67 -4.11 -1.05 -2.68
C ILE A 67 -5.44 -1.73 -3.01
N HIS A 68 -5.39 -3.03 -3.31
CA HIS A 68 -6.57 -3.84 -3.60
C HIS A 68 -6.96 -4.62 -2.36
N LEU A 69 -8.18 -4.37 -1.87
CA LEU A 69 -8.76 -5.07 -0.76
C LEU A 69 -9.61 -6.27 -1.23
N ASP A 70 -9.81 -7.23 -0.35
CA ASP A 70 -10.78 -8.31 -0.50
C ASP A 70 -12.16 -7.95 0.10
N GLU A 71 -13.09 -8.91 0.09
CA GLU A 71 -14.44 -8.72 0.65
C GLU A 71 -14.45 -8.55 2.18
N GLN A 72 -13.33 -8.86 2.84
CA GLN A 72 -13.13 -8.81 4.28
C GLN A 72 -12.30 -7.59 4.72
N ASP A 73 -12.05 -6.65 3.81
CA ASP A 73 -11.21 -5.46 4.00
C ASP A 73 -9.73 -5.74 4.31
N GLN A 74 -9.22 -6.88 3.87
CA GLN A 74 -7.80 -7.21 3.95
C GLN A 74 -7.11 -6.92 2.62
N VAL A 75 -5.85 -6.50 2.70
CA VAL A 75 -5.04 -6.25 1.50
C VAL A 75 -4.72 -7.57 0.82
N LYS A 76 -5.15 -7.68 -0.44
CA LYS A 76 -4.94 -8.83 -1.32
C LYS A 76 -3.79 -8.61 -2.29
N ASP A 77 -3.68 -7.41 -2.87
CA ASP A 77 -2.60 -7.06 -3.79
C ASP A 77 -2.33 -5.55 -3.74
N VAL A 78 -1.16 -5.16 -4.24
CA VAL A 78 -0.79 -3.76 -4.45
C VAL A 78 -0.17 -3.59 -5.84
N ASN A 79 -0.38 -2.44 -6.46
CA ASN A 79 0.30 -2.10 -7.70
C ASN A 79 0.57 -0.60 -7.81
N PHE A 80 1.51 -0.23 -8.68
CA PHE A 80 1.76 1.15 -9.05
C PHE A 80 1.17 1.44 -10.42
N GLY A 81 0.53 2.59 -10.57
CA GLY A 81 -0.01 3.05 -11.84
C GLY A 81 -1.33 3.76 -11.76
#